data_AF-R2XJ29-F1
#
_entry.id   AF-R2XJ29-F1
#
_cell.length_a   1.000
_cell.length_b   1.000
_cell.length_c   1.000
_cell.angle_alpha   90.00
_cell.angle_beta   90.00
_cell.angle_gamma   90.00
#
_symmetry.space_group_name_H-M   'P 1'
#
loop_
_entity.id
_entity.type
_entity.pdbx_description
1 polymer ?
#
loop_
_entity_poly.entity_id
_entity_poly.type
_entity_poly.pdbx_seq_one_letter_code
_entity_poly.pdbx_strand_id
1 'polypeptide(L)'
;MIALKSFRIKRNVLLGYWILVPSLFYFYLFLISFHQQLSIQELITQIPGLALAFLVSFVTLFQAACLYFIGHEKANSGNLEKQFLTFSMVQQILTGNIIGAGLCYFYNKQLFSGEENPSQRTKLLFYSIFGFVSLISLVILMIAIRMRGVHV
;
A
#
# COMPACT_ATOMS: atom_id res chain seq x y z
N MET A 1 17.44 19.73 -13.78
CA MET A 1 17.16 18.38 -13.26
C MET A 1 18.20 17.95 -12.20
N ILE A 2 18.42 18.77 -11.15
CA ILE A 2 19.49 18.55 -10.14
C ILE A 2 18.91 18.31 -8.73
N ALA A 3 17.73 18.84 -8.42
CA ALA A 3 17.11 18.71 -7.09
C ALA A 3 16.65 17.28 -6.72
N LEU A 4 16.39 16.42 -7.71
CA LEU A 4 15.96 15.02 -7.48
C LEU A 4 17.09 14.07 -7.08
N LYS A 5 18.36 14.51 -7.12
CA LYS A 5 19.52 13.64 -6.88
C LYS A 5 19.77 13.35 -5.39
N SER A 6 19.13 14.08 -4.48
CA SER A 6 19.43 14.04 -3.03
C SER A 6 18.28 13.58 -2.13
N PHE A 7 17.11 13.22 -2.69
CA PHE A 7 15.98 12.80 -1.86
C PHE A 7 16.20 11.39 -1.28
N ARG A 8 16.81 11.32 -0.09
CA ARG A 8 17.03 10.06 0.64
C ARG A 8 15.79 9.71 1.46
N ILE A 9 14.91 8.88 0.88
CA ILE A 9 13.70 8.42 1.56
C ILE A 9 14.06 7.18 2.34
N LYS A 10 14.02 7.30 3.66
CA LYS A 10 14.25 6.19 4.58
C LYS A 10 12.98 5.35 4.68
N ARG A 11 13.14 4.05 4.98
CA ARG A 11 12.03 3.12 5.28
C ARG A 11 10.96 3.71 6.20
N ASN A 12 11.38 4.40 7.27
CA ASN A 12 10.47 4.99 8.25
C ASN A 12 9.55 6.08 7.67
N VAL A 13 9.97 6.77 6.61
CA VAL A 13 9.13 7.77 5.93
C VAL A 13 8.00 7.07 5.17
N LEU A 14 8.32 6.01 4.43
CA LEU A 14 7.32 5.21 3.71
C LEU A 14 6.36 4.51 4.69
N LEU A 15 6.89 3.90 5.76
CA LEU A 15 6.08 3.31 6.83
C LEU A 15 5.18 4.36 7.50
N GLY A 16 5.73 5.51 7.85
CA GLY A 16 4.97 6.61 8.45
C GLY A 16 3.84 7.09 7.54
N TYR A 17 4.12 7.26 6.25
CA TYR A 17 3.09 7.60 5.26
C TYR A 17 2.00 6.53 5.16
N TRP A 18 2.39 5.26 5.02
CA TRP A 18 1.44 4.15 4.89
C TRP A 18 0.63 3.85 6.15
N ILE A 19 1.06 4.31 7.32
CA ILE A 19 0.26 4.24 8.56
C ILE A 19 -0.62 5.49 8.70
N LEU A 20 -0.04 6.68 8.49
CA LEU A 20 -0.69 7.95 8.73
C LEU A 20 -1.88 8.16 7.80
N VAL A 21 -1.73 7.92 6.50
CA VAL A 21 -2.81 8.18 5.52
C VAL A 21 -4.04 7.32 5.79
N PRO A 22 -3.94 5.98 5.95
CA PRO A 22 -5.07 5.15 6.36
C PRO A 22 -5.67 5.55 7.71
N SER A 23 -4.83 5.93 8.68
CA SER A 23 -5.32 6.35 10.00
C SER A 23 -6.17 7.62 9.92
N LEU A 24 -5.72 8.61 9.13
CA LEU A 24 -6.49 9.84 8.87
C LEU A 24 -7.79 9.52 8.13
N PHE A 25 -7.76 8.60 7.16
CA PHE A 25 -8.97 8.17 6.46
C PHE A 25 -9.97 7.49 7.39
N TYR A 26 -9.54 6.56 8.24
CA TYR A 26 -10.45 5.90 9.20
C TYR A 26 -10.99 6.87 10.25
N PHE A 27 -10.18 7.83 10.70
CA PHE A 27 -10.66 8.89 11.57
C PHE A 27 -11.71 9.77 10.87
N TYR A 28 -11.48 10.15 9.62
CA TYR A 28 -12.46 10.87 8.80
C TYR A 28 -13.77 10.07 8.61
N LEU A 29 -13.67 8.77 8.31
CA LEU A 29 -14.82 7.89 8.16
C LEU A 29 -15.62 7.78 9.47
N PHE A 30 -14.93 7.72 10.61
CA PHE A 30 -15.54 7.77 11.94
C PHE A 30 -16.26 9.10 12.18
N LEU A 31 -15.65 10.24 11.86
CA LEU A 31 -16.28 11.56 12.00
C LEU A 31 -17.55 11.69 11.16
N ILE A 32 -17.55 11.18 9.92
CA ILE A 32 -18.75 11.17 9.07
C ILE A 32 -19.83 10.28 9.67
N SER A 33 -19.48 9.06 10.08
CA SER A 33 -20.39 8.13 10.73
C SER A 33 -21.06 8.77 11.94
N PHE A 34 -20.28 9.42 12.79
CA PHE A 34 -20.78 10.13 13.96
C PHE A 34 -21.67 11.32 13.59
N HIS A 35 -21.27 12.12 12.61
CA HIS A 35 -22.01 13.30 12.19
C HIS A 35 -23.36 12.96 11.53
N GLN A 36 -23.38 11.92 10.69
CA GLN A 36 -24.58 11.51 9.93
C GLN A 36 -25.46 10.53 10.70
N GLN A 37 -25.03 10.07 11.88
CA GLN A 37 -25.72 9.04 12.68
C GLN A 37 -25.96 7.74 11.88
N LEU A 38 -25.06 7.46 10.93
CA LEU A 38 -25.06 6.25 10.12
C LEU A 38 -23.93 5.35 10.57
N SER A 39 -24.13 4.04 10.54
CA SER A 39 -23.05 3.09 10.74
C SER A 39 -22.00 3.21 9.63
N ILE A 40 -20.75 2.88 9.94
CA ILE A 40 -19.67 2.81 8.93
C ILE A 40 -20.05 1.85 7.80
N GLN A 41 -20.75 0.75 8.11
CA GLN A 41 -21.24 -0.21 7.13
C GLN A 41 -22.22 0.42 6.14
N GLU A 42 -23.17 1.23 6.61
CA GLU A 42 -24.10 1.95 5.75
C GLU A 42 -23.35 2.95 4.86
N LEU A 43 -22.39 3.70 5.41
CA LEU A 43 -21.60 4.65 4.62
C LEU A 43 -20.82 3.99 3.47
N ILE A 44 -20.12 2.89 3.73
CA ILE A 44 -19.33 2.22 2.69
C ILE A 44 -20.21 1.52 1.65
N THR A 45 -21.40 1.06 2.01
CA THR A 45 -22.33 0.42 1.07
C THR A 45 -23.07 1.44 0.20
N GLN A 46 -23.39 2.61 0.74
CA GLN A 46 -24.07 3.68 0.01
C GLN A 46 -23.12 4.52 -0.84
N ILE A 47 -21.87 4.68 -0.44
CA ILE A 47 -20.88 5.51 -1.11
C ILE A 47 -19.73 4.62 -1.61
N PRO A 48 -19.77 4.15 -2.87
CA PRO A 48 -18.75 3.27 -3.42
C PRO A 48 -17.33 3.82 -3.34
N GLY A 49 -17.17 5.14 -3.42
CA GLY A 49 -15.87 5.80 -3.22
C GLY A 49 -15.28 5.59 -1.82
N LEU A 50 -16.11 5.55 -0.78
CA LEU A 50 -15.67 5.23 0.59
C LEU A 50 -15.29 3.76 0.73
N ALA A 51 -16.01 2.84 0.09
CA ALA A 51 -15.61 1.43 0.04
C ALA A 51 -14.25 1.24 -0.65
N LEU A 52 -14.03 1.90 -1.78
CA LEU A 52 -12.73 1.88 -2.47
C LEU A 52 -11.61 2.42 -1.57
N ALA A 53 -11.81 3.60 -0.98
CA ALA A 53 -10.83 4.21 -0.08
C ALA A 53 -10.57 3.36 1.17
N PHE A 54 -11.58 2.66 1.68
CA PHE A 54 -11.47 1.71 2.78
C PHE A 54 -10.58 0.51 2.43
N LEU A 55 -10.83 -0.11 1.26
CA LEU A 55 -10.02 -1.24 0.77
C LEU A 55 -8.57 -0.82 0.48
N VAL A 56 -8.37 0.34 -0.16
CA VAL A 56 -7.03 0.88 -0.42
C VAL A 56 -6.30 1.17 0.89
N SER A 57 -6.97 1.75 1.88
CA SER A 57 -6.41 2.02 3.20
C SER A 57 -6.00 0.73 3.91
N PHE A 58 -6.84 -0.30 3.84
CA PHE A 58 -6.54 -1.61 4.40
C PHE A 58 -5.33 -2.27 3.74
N VAL A 59 -5.27 -2.30 2.39
CA VAL A 59 -4.13 -2.84 1.65
C VAL A 59 -2.84 -2.07 1.96
N THR A 60 -2.93 -0.75 2.11
CA THR A 60 -1.78 0.11 2.42
C THR A 60 -1.22 -0.19 3.82
N LEU A 61 -2.09 -0.38 4.82
CA LEU A 61 -1.66 -0.81 6.17
C LEU A 61 -1.04 -2.20 6.15
N PHE A 62 -1.63 -3.11 5.38
CA PHE A 62 -1.06 -4.45 5.22
C PHE A 62 0.33 -4.41 4.61
N GLN A 63 0.54 -3.59 3.57
CA GLN A 63 1.86 -3.35 2.99
C GLN A 63 2.84 -2.74 4.00
N ALA A 64 2.40 -1.83 4.88
CA ALA A 64 3.23 -1.28 5.94
C ALA A 64 3.70 -2.36 6.92
N ALA A 65 2.79 -3.25 7.35
CA ALA A 65 3.14 -4.37 8.21
C ALA A 65 4.18 -5.28 7.51
N CYS A 66 3.97 -5.60 6.23
CA CYS A 66 4.89 -6.42 5.46
C CYS A 66 6.29 -5.79 5.38
N LEU A 67 6.37 -4.50 5.05
CA LEU A 67 7.65 -3.78 4.97
C LEU A 67 8.36 -3.72 6.32
N TYR A 68 7.61 -3.58 7.41
CA TYR A 68 8.16 -3.62 8.77
C TYR A 68 8.80 -4.98 9.07
N PHE A 69 8.11 -6.09 8.77
CA PHE A 69 8.63 -7.44 9.03
C PHE A 69 9.81 -7.81 8.14
N ILE A 70 9.74 -7.51 6.83
CA ILE A 70 10.86 -7.73 5.89
C ILE A 70 12.12 -7.00 6.37
N GLY A 71 11.93 -5.77 6.86
CA GLY A 71 13.01 -4.92 7.35
C GLY A 71 13.57 -5.30 8.72
N HIS A 72 12.95 -6.24 9.43
CA HIS A 72 13.41 -6.73 10.74
C HIS A 72 14.32 -7.97 10.61
N GLU A 73 14.28 -8.68 9.48
CA GLU A 73 15.23 -9.77 9.20
C GLU A 73 16.63 -9.17 8.91
N LYS A 74 17.54 -9.30 9.88
CA LYS A 74 18.85 -8.61 9.95
C LYS A 74 19.91 -9.03 8.92
N ALA A 75 19.65 -10.03 8.09
CA ALA A 75 20.63 -10.54 7.13
C ALA A 75 19.93 -10.87 5.80
N ASN A 76 20.36 -10.24 4.71
CA ASN A 76 20.01 -10.61 3.34
C ASN A 76 18.52 -10.48 2.93
N SER A 77 17.89 -9.32 3.15
CA SER A 77 16.54 -9.04 2.63
C SER A 77 16.42 -7.85 1.67
N GLY A 78 17.51 -7.16 1.30
CA GLY A 78 17.52 -6.05 0.36
C GLY A 78 16.98 -6.37 -1.04
N ASN A 79 17.18 -7.57 -1.58
CA ASN A 79 16.60 -8.00 -2.86
C ASN A 79 15.10 -8.30 -2.71
N LEU A 80 14.71 -8.94 -1.61
CA LEU A 80 13.29 -9.22 -1.33
C LEU A 80 12.50 -7.93 -1.05
N GLU A 81 13.10 -7.00 -0.30
CA GLU A 81 12.57 -5.66 -0.07
C GLU A 81 12.47 -4.87 -1.37
N LYS A 82 13.45 -4.96 -2.27
CA LYS A 82 13.35 -4.36 -3.61
C LYS A 82 12.19 -4.91 -4.44
N GLN A 83 12.03 -6.23 -4.46
CA GLN A 83 10.90 -6.87 -5.15
C GLN A 83 9.57 -6.42 -4.54
N PHE A 84 9.49 -6.40 -3.21
CA PHE A 84 8.33 -5.91 -2.47
C PHE A 84 7.98 -4.46 -2.84
N LEU A 85 8.97 -3.56 -2.86
CA LEU A 85 8.76 -2.15 -3.17
C LEU A 85 8.39 -1.93 -4.63
N THR A 86 8.95 -2.72 -5.54
CA THR A 86 8.59 -2.67 -6.97
C THR A 86 7.13 -3.10 -7.16
N PHE A 87 6.74 -4.21 -6.53
CA PHE A 87 5.35 -4.66 -6.53
C PHE A 87 4.41 -3.63 -5.91
N SER A 88 4.76 -3.11 -4.73
CA SER A 88 3.98 -2.10 -4.02
C SER A 88 3.86 -0.82 -4.85
N MET A 89 4.91 -0.40 -5.57
CA MET A 89 4.84 0.74 -6.48
C MET A 89 3.78 0.53 -7.58
N VAL A 90 3.77 -0.62 -8.24
CA VAL A 90 2.77 -0.95 -9.28
C VAL A 90 1.36 -0.93 -8.68
N GLN A 91 1.19 -1.57 -7.53
CA GLN A 91 -0.11 -1.59 -6.84
C GLN A 91 -0.59 -0.18 -6.49
N GLN A 92 0.27 0.67 -5.95
CA GLN A 92 -0.06 2.04 -5.56
C GLN A 92 -0.45 2.90 -6.79
N ILE A 93 0.20 2.70 -7.94
CA ILE A 93 -0.21 3.33 -9.22
C ILE A 93 -1.60 2.86 -9.64
N LEU A 94 -1.85 1.54 -9.61
CA LEU A 94 -3.14 0.96 -10.00
C LEU A 94 -4.30 1.47 -9.13
N THR A 95 -4.05 1.73 -7.85
CA THR A 95 -5.06 2.29 -6.94
C THR A 95 -5.07 3.82 -6.88
N GLY A 96 -4.33 4.50 -7.76
CA GLY A 96 -4.32 5.96 -7.88
C GLY A 96 -3.53 6.69 -6.77
N ASN A 97 -2.77 5.96 -5.94
CA ASN A 97 -1.94 6.56 -4.90
C ASN A 97 -0.54 6.91 -5.44
N ILE A 98 -0.48 8.02 -6.17
CA ILE A 98 0.75 8.49 -6.83
C ILE A 98 1.84 8.88 -5.81
N ILE A 99 1.46 9.45 -4.67
CA ILE A 99 2.41 9.82 -3.60
C ILE A 99 3.07 8.56 -3.05
N GLY A 100 2.26 7.55 -2.69
CA GLY A 100 2.77 6.26 -2.22
C GLY A 100 3.70 5.58 -3.25
N ALA A 101 3.31 5.58 -4.53
CA ALA A 101 4.14 5.05 -5.61
C ALA A 101 5.50 5.76 -5.72
N GLY A 102 5.51 7.10 -5.63
CA GLY A 102 6.73 7.90 -5.63
C GLY A 102 7.65 7.56 -4.45
N LEU A 103 7.09 7.43 -3.24
CA LEU A 103 7.86 7.03 -2.06
C LEU A 103 8.47 5.63 -2.22
N CYS A 104 7.71 4.66 -2.75
CA CYS A 104 8.23 3.33 -3.09
C CYS A 104 9.39 3.42 -4.09
N TYR A 105 9.25 4.19 -5.17
CA TYR A 105 10.29 4.35 -6.19
C TYR A 105 11.58 4.93 -5.59
N PHE A 106 11.50 6.03 -4.85
CA PHE A 106 12.69 6.68 -4.30
C PHE A 106 13.38 5.80 -3.25
N TYR A 107 12.61 5.07 -2.44
CA TYR A 107 13.20 4.15 -1.47
C TYR A 107 13.87 2.96 -2.16
N ASN A 108 13.18 2.33 -3.13
CA ASN A 108 13.68 1.19 -3.90
C ASN A 108 15.01 1.51 -4.61
N LYS A 109 15.14 2.72 -5.17
CA LYS A 109 16.35 3.19 -5.85
C LYS A 109 17.58 3.25 -4.94
N GLN A 110 17.39 3.35 -3.63
CA GLN A 110 18.47 3.51 -2.65
C GLN A 110 18.97 2.16 -2.10
N LEU A 111 18.20 1.09 -2.31
CA LEU A 111 18.60 -0.24 -1.89
C LEU A 111 19.69 -0.77 -2.83
N PHE A 112 20.68 -1.46 -2.26
CA PHE A 112 21.64 -2.25 -3.03
C PHE A 112 21.13 -3.69 -3.13
N SER A 113 21.23 -4.29 -4.33
CA SER A 113 20.93 -5.71 -4.51
C SER A 113 22.20 -6.49 -4.22
N GLY A 114 22.25 -7.21 -3.11
CA GLY A 114 23.26 -8.24 -2.85
C GLY A 114 22.78 -9.61 -3.31
N GLU A 115 23.68 -10.59 -3.37
CA GLU A 115 23.25 -11.99 -3.45
C GLU A 115 22.61 -12.39 -2.12
N GLU A 116 21.33 -12.76 -2.19
CA GLU A 116 20.54 -13.10 -1.03
C GLU A 116 19.90 -14.45 -1.22
N ASN A 117 19.94 -15.26 -0.17
CA ASN A 117 19.27 -16.54 -0.12
C ASN A 117 18.22 -16.51 1.01
N PRO A 118 17.06 -15.86 0.78
CA PRO A 118 16.04 -15.73 1.81
C PRO A 118 15.51 -17.11 2.20
N SER A 119 15.15 -17.27 3.48
CA SER A 119 14.62 -18.53 4.00
C SER A 119 13.35 -18.96 3.24
N GLN A 120 13.07 -20.27 3.17
CA GLN A 120 11.82 -20.76 2.56
C GLN A 120 10.57 -20.16 3.22
N ARG A 121 10.62 -19.92 4.54
CA ARG A 121 9.53 -19.28 5.28
C ARG A 121 9.32 -17.83 4.84
N THR A 122 10.41 -17.07 4.66
CA THR A 122 10.37 -15.69 4.16
C THR A 122 9.82 -15.66 2.74
N LYS A 123 10.23 -16.60 1.87
CA LYS A 123 9.69 -16.73 0.50
C LYS A 123 8.20 -17.05 0.50
N LEU A 124 7.76 -18.02 1.30
CA LEU A 124 6.35 -18.39 1.41
C LEU A 124 5.50 -17.20 1.88
N LEU A 125 5.92 -16.53 2.96
CA LEU A 125 5.25 -15.33 3.46
C LEU A 125 5.17 -14.25 2.37
N PHE A 126 6.28 -14.01 1.66
CA PHE A 126 6.33 -13.04 0.58
C PHE A 126 5.34 -13.37 -0.55
N TYR A 127 5.28 -14.61 -1.03
CA TYR A 127 4.33 -15.00 -2.07
C TYR A 127 2.88 -14.97 -1.59
N SER A 128 2.60 -15.36 -0.34
CA SER A 128 1.27 -15.22 0.24
C SER A 128 0.83 -13.76 0.33
N ILE A 129 1.73 -12.86 0.74
CA ILE A 129 1.49 -11.41 0.77
C ILE A 129 1.23 -10.88 -0.64
N PHE A 130 2.06 -11.27 -1.60
CA PHE A 130 1.91 -10.87 -3.00
C PHE A 130 0.55 -11.29 -3.55
N GLY A 131 0.16 -12.55 -3.32
CA GLY A 131 -1.13 -13.10 -3.74
C GLY A 131 -2.30 -12.35 -3.10
N PHE A 132 -2.24 -12.11 -1.79
CA PHE A 132 -3.29 -11.39 -1.06
C PHE A 132 -3.45 -9.95 -1.54
N VAL A 133 -2.36 -9.17 -1.59
CA VAL A 133 -2.40 -7.78 -2.05
C VAL A 133 -2.86 -7.70 -3.51
N SER A 134 -2.43 -8.63 -4.36
CA SER A 134 -2.88 -8.69 -5.76
C SER A 134 -4.38 -8.96 -5.87
N LEU A 135 -4.89 -9.92 -5.10
CA LEU A 135 -6.31 -10.27 -5.08
C LEU A 135 -7.17 -9.05 -4.65
N ILE A 136 -6.81 -8.39 -3.56
CA ILE A 136 -7.57 -7.22 -3.10
C ILE A 136 -7.46 -6.06 -4.10
N SER A 137 -6.29 -5.88 -4.72
CA SER A 137 -6.10 -4.85 -5.76
C SER A 137 -6.95 -5.10 -7.00
N LEU A 138 -7.13 -6.36 -7.41
CA LEU A 138 -8.06 -6.73 -8.49
C LEU A 138 -9.51 -6.41 -8.11
N VAL A 139 -9.93 -6.70 -6.87
CA VAL A 139 -11.27 -6.34 -6.38
C VAL A 139 -11.48 -4.83 -6.43
N ILE A 140 -10.50 -4.04 -5.94
CA ILE A 140 -10.52 -2.57 -6.02
C ILE A 140 -10.68 -2.11 -7.47
N LEU A 141 -9.89 -2.67 -8.39
CA LEU A 141 -9.94 -2.31 -9.81
C LEU A 141 -11.29 -2.65 -10.44
N MET A 142 -11.87 -3.83 -10.15
CA MET A 142 -13.19 -4.22 -10.64
C MET A 142 -14.29 -3.27 -10.17
N ILE A 143 -14.28 -2.90 -8.88
CA ILE A 143 -15.23 -1.92 -8.33
C ILE A 143 -15.05 -0.56 -9.02
N ALA A 144 -13.80 -0.11 -9.18
CA ALA A 144 -13.50 1.18 -9.81
C ALA A 144 -13.93 1.24 -11.29
N ILE A 145 -13.69 0.17 -12.05
CA ILE A 145 -14.15 0.05 -13.45
C ILE A 145 -15.68 0.04 -13.50
N ARG A 146 -16.34 -0.74 -12.63
CA ARG A 146 -17.80 -0.80 -12.58
C ARG A 146 -18.41 0.57 -12.32
N MET A 147 -17.82 1.36 -11.42
CA MET A 147 -18.27 2.73 -11.13
C MET A 147 -18.11 3.66 -12.34
N ARG A 148 -17.01 3.56 -13.10
CA ARG A 148 -16.82 4.37 -14.32
C ARG A 148 -17.81 4.01 -15.43
N GLY A 149 -18.17 2.74 -15.55
CA GLY A 149 -19.12 2.25 -16.56
C GLY A 149 -20.60 2.56 -16.27
N VAL A 150 -20.93 3.28 -15.19
CA VAL A 150 -22.30 3.76 -14.89
C VAL A 150 -22.58 5.13 -15.52
N HIS A 151 -21.56 5.78 -16.09
CA HIS A 151 -21.67 7.09 -16.75
C HIS A 151 -21.70 7.03 -18.29
N VAL A 152 -22.15 5.91 -18.88
CA VAL A 152 -22.43 5.79 -20.32
C VAL A 152 -23.90 5.48 -20.53
#